data_AF-A0A5B9W4Q1-F1
#
_entry.id   AF-A0A5B9W4Q1-F1
#
_cell.length_a   1.000
_cell.length_b   1.000
_cell.length_c   1.000
_cell.angle_alpha   90.00
_cell.angle_beta   90.00
_cell.angle_gamma   90.00
#
_symmetry.space_group_name_H-M   'P 1'
#
loop_
_entity.id
_entity.type
_entity.pdbx_description
1 polymer ?
#
loop_
_entity_poly.entity_id
_entity_poly.type
_entity_poly.pdbx_seq_one_letter_code
_entity_poly.pdbx_strand_id
1 'polypeptide(L)' 'MLRLASDADVHGELIRGLRRRQPALDLIRVQDALPEGTPDPEVLAWAAAERRVLLTP' A
#
# COMPACT_ATOMS: atom_id res chain seq x y z
N MET A 1 4.27 -2.52 15.03
CA MET A 1 4.92 -1.91 13.84
C MET A 1 3.81 -1.44 12.92
N LEU A 2 3.97 -0.25 12.31
CA LEU A 2 2.96 0.29 11.38
C LEU A 2 3.01 -0.50 10.07
N ARG A 3 1.88 -1.07 9.64
CA ARG A 3 1.74 -1.76 8.35
C ARG A 3 1.11 -0.80 7.36
N LEU A 4 1.71 -0.65 6.19
CA LEU A 4 1.28 0.30 5.17
C LEU A 4 0.82 -0.45 3.91
N ALA A 5 -0.19 0.10 3.26
CA ALA A 5 -0.54 -0.21 1.89
C ALA A 5 -0.43 1.08 1.06
N SER A 6 0.16 1.03 -0.14
CA SER A 6 0.07 2.17 -1.07
C SER A 6 -1.06 1.96 -2.05
N ASP A 7 -1.80 3.03 -2.33
CA ASP A 7 -2.69 3.09 -3.49
C ASP A 7 -1.90 2.84 -4.80
N ALA A 8 -2.61 2.43 -5.86
CA ALA A 8 -2.09 2.20 -7.19
C ALA A 8 -1.49 3.48 -7.81
N ASP A 9 -2.06 4.64 -7.49
CA ASP A 9 -1.62 5.95 -8.01
C ASP A 9 -0.36 6.51 -7.32
N VAL A 10 0.12 5.87 -6.25
CA VAL A 10 1.35 6.30 -5.57
C VAL A 10 2.57 6.03 -6.45
N HIS A 11 3.30 7.09 -6.77
CA HIS A 11 4.52 6.99 -7.59
C HIS A 11 5.55 6.03 -7.00
N GLY A 12 6.02 5.09 -7.83
CA GLY A 12 7.02 4.08 -7.43
C GLY A 12 8.35 4.65 -6.94
N GLU A 13 8.72 5.88 -7.33
CA GLU A 13 9.92 6.55 -6.77
C GLU A 13 9.78 6.89 -5.28
N LEU A 14 8.57 7.23 -4.80
CA LEU A 14 8.32 7.46 -3.38
C LEU A 14 8.49 6.14 -2.62
N ILE A 15 7.92 5.05 -3.14
CA ILE A 15 8.04 3.71 -2.54
C ILE A 15 9.51 3.27 -2.49
N ARG A 16 10.27 3.46 -3.58
CA ARG A 16 11.72 3.19 -3.62
C ARG A 16 12.48 4.04 -2.61
N GLY A 17 12.15 5.33 -2.49
CA GLY A 17 12.76 6.23 -1.51
C GLY A 17 12.50 5.78 -0.07
N LEU A 18 11.25 5.42 0.26
CA LEU A 18 10.85 4.93 1.58
C LEU A 18 11.60 3.65 1.95
N ARG A 19 11.66 2.66 1.04
CA ARG A 19 12.39 1.41 1.27
C ARG A 19 13.90 1.60 1.44
N ARG A 20 14.51 2.54 0.71
CA ARG A 20 15.93 2.89 0.92
C ARG A 20 16.19 3.54 2.27
N ARG A 21 15.28 4.38 2.75
CA ARG A 21 15.41 5.08 4.04
C ARG A 21 15.07 4.21 5.24
N GLN A 22 14.10 3.30 5.09
CA GLN A 22 13.66 2.37 6.12
C GLN A 22 13.46 0.98 5.50
N PRO A 23 14.52 0.14 5.44
CA PRO A 23 14.43 -1.20 4.85
C PRO A 23 13.47 -2.15 5.57
N ALA A 24 13.24 -1.93 6.87
CA ALA A 24 12.33 -2.74 7.68
C ALA A 24 10.86 -2.27 7.61
N LEU A 25 10.53 -1.33 6.71
CA LEU A 25 9.16 -0.83 6.54
C LEU A 25 8.26 -1.92 5.96
N ASP A 26 7.21 -2.30 6.70
CA ASP A 26 6.15 -3.16 6.18
C ASP A 26 5.22 -2.34 5.27
N LEU A 27 5.61 -2.23 3.99
CA LEU A 27 4.83 -1.57 2.95
C LEU A 27 4.61 -2.52 1.76
N ILE A 28 3.33 -2.74 1.45
CA ILE A 28 2.84 -3.46 0.27
C ILE A 28 2.16 -2.46 -0.66
N ARG A 29 2.25 -2.64 -1.98
CA ARG A 29 1.44 -1.87 -2.93
C ARG A 29 0.14 -2.61 -3.19
N VAL A 30 -0.98 -1.91 -3.27
CA VAL A 30 -2.29 -2.53 -3.53
C VAL A 30 -2.26 -3.39 -4.80
N GLN A 31 -1.58 -2.93 -5.86
CA GLN A 31 -1.50 -3.72 -7.10
C GLN A 31 -0.62 -4.98 -7.03
N ASP A 32 0.13 -5.17 -5.93
CA ASP A 32 0.86 -6.42 -5.66
C ASP A 32 0.00 -7.42 -4.84
N ALA A 33 -1.14 -6.97 -4.31
CA ALA A 33 -2.00 -7.75 -3.40
C ALA A 33 -3.42 -8.00 -3.95
N LEU A 34 -3.91 -7.13 -4.83
CA LEU A 34 -5.27 -7.17 -5.37
C LEU A 34 -5.23 -7.10 -6.92
N PRO A 35 -6.22 -7.71 -7.61
CA PRO A 35 -6.35 -7.58 -9.06
C PRO A 35 -6.45 -6.12 -9.51
N GLU A 36 -5.93 -5.83 -10.70
CA GLU A 36 -6.13 -4.53 -11.35
C GLU A 36 -7.62 -4.22 -11.53
N GLY A 37 -8.01 -2.97 -11.25
CA GLY A 37 -9.41 -2.54 -11.33
C GLY A 37 -10.28 -2.96 -10.13
N THR A 38 -9.68 -3.49 -9.05
CA THR A 38 -10.40 -3.73 -7.80
C THR A 38 -11.03 -2.41 -7.29
N PRO A 39 -12.35 -2.35 -7.03
CA PRO A 39 -13.00 -1.12 -6.59
C PRO A 39 -12.51 -0.63 -5.22
N ASP A 40 -12.49 0.69 -5.01
CA ASP A 40 -12.01 1.31 -3.76
C ASP A 40 -12.65 0.71 -2.48
N PRO A 41 -13.96 0.40 -2.42
CA PRO A 41 -14.54 -0.21 -1.23
C PRO A 41 -13.91 -1.56 -0.88
N GLU A 42 -13.53 -2.36 -1.88
CA GLU A 42 -12.85 -3.64 -1.69
C GLU A 42 -11.40 -3.45 -1.26
N VAL A 43 -10.70 -2.45 -1.81
CA VAL A 43 -9.35 -2.05 -1.37
C VAL A 43 -9.36 -1.62 0.10
N LEU A 44 -10.34 -0.80 0.51
CA LEU A 44 -10.50 -0.35 1.88
C LEU A 44 -10.83 -1.50 2.83
N ALA A 45 -11.74 -2.40 2.43
CA ALA A 45 -12.07 -3.59 3.21
C ALA A 45 -10.86 -4.51 3.40
N TRP A 46 -10.07 -4.73 2.34
CA TRP A 46 -8.83 -5.48 2.41
C TRP A 46 -7.80 -4.82 3.34
N ALA A 47 -7.57 -3.51 3.20
CA ALA A 47 -6.62 -2.78 4.05
C ALA A 47 -7.03 -2.85 5.53
N ALA A 48 -8.33 -2.73 5.84
CA ALA A 48 -8.87 -2.89 7.17
C ALA A 48 -8.67 -4.31 7.72
N ALA A 49 -8.99 -5.34 6.93
CA ALA A 49 -8.79 -6.75 7.30
C ALA A 49 -7.31 -7.07 7.56
N GLU A 50 -6.41 -6.52 6.74
CA GLU A 50 -4.96 -6.65 6.90
C GLU A 50 -4.37 -5.73 7.98
N ARG A 51 -5.18 -4.90 8.65
CA ARG A 51 -4.71 -3.91 9.64
C ARG A 51 -3.59 -3.03 9.06
N ARG A 52 -3.76 -2.59 7.82
CA ARG A 52 -2.85 -1.70 7.09
C ARG A 52 -3.44 -0.30 7.02
N VAL A 53 -2.59 0.71 7.18
CA VAL A 53 -2.93 2.10 6.85
C VAL A 53 -2.71 2.29 5.35
N LEU A 54 -3.78 2.69 4.65
CA LEU A 54 -3.72 2.99 3.22
C LEU A 54 -3.17 4.40 2.99
N LEU A 55 -2.19 4.52 2.11
CA LEU A 55 -1.63 5.78 1.63
C LEU A 55 -2.30 6.14 0.31
N THR A 56 -3.13 7.18 0.30
CA THR A 56 -3.76 7.74 -0.91
C THR A 56 -3.03 9.01 -1.35
N PRO A 57 -3.11 9.42 -2.64
CA PRO A 57 -2.61 10.71 -3.11
C PRO A 57 -3.28 11.92 -2.44
#